data_AF-A0A345NR86-F1
#
_entry.id   AF-A0A345NR86-F1
#
_cell.length_a   1.000
_cell.length_b   1.000
_cell.length_c   1.000
_cell.angle_alpha   90.00
_cell.angle_beta   90.00
_cell.angle_gamma   90.00
#
_symmetry.space_group_name_H-M   'P 1'
#
loop_
_entity.id
_entity.type
_entity.pdbx_description
1 polymer ?
#
loop_
_entity_poly.entity_id
_entity_poly.type
_entity_poly.pdbx_seq_one_letter_code
_entity_poly.pdbx_strand_id
1 'polypeptide(L)'
;MARRTAYLTVVVALLVTGCSGTEPPAAPSDPAVTPGEWDGPATREEYLTELAEIHGIEDPPPVEIVQEIAQDDDGLRLIAECYAEHGWPSTFDGDGIVTEGIPPEQQEAFDLDRYICNASYPVAERYRSLSPEEHLRRWYTYLTTTYVPCVEALGYEISEPPTLETFLASGGSQWIPNEEVFRQSQAQDEDFTQVEEQCPQDMPLEMLEQ
;
A
#
# COMPACT_ATOMS: atom_id res chain seq x y z
N MET A 1 -16.31 -24.14 90.72
CA MET A 1 -15.89 -23.04 89.83
C MET A 1 -15.10 -23.63 88.68
N ALA A 2 -15.64 -23.52 87.48
CA ALA A 2 -15.19 -24.21 86.27
C ALA A 2 -14.20 -23.36 85.48
N ARG A 3 -13.15 -23.99 84.92
CA ARG A 3 -12.48 -23.53 83.70
C ARG A 3 -11.99 -24.76 82.92
N ARG A 4 -12.75 -25.12 81.88
CA ARG A 4 -12.38 -26.08 80.84
C ARG A 4 -11.54 -25.32 79.81
N THR A 5 -10.30 -25.72 79.61
CA THR A 5 -9.43 -25.15 78.57
C THR A 5 -9.60 -25.99 77.31
N ALA A 6 -10.29 -25.43 76.32
CA ALA A 6 -10.51 -26.04 75.02
C ALA A 6 -9.30 -25.77 74.10
N TYR A 7 -8.82 -26.83 73.46
CA TYR A 7 -7.86 -26.80 72.36
C TYR A 7 -8.49 -26.08 71.16
N LEU A 8 -7.75 -25.16 70.55
CA LEU A 8 -8.17 -24.50 69.32
C LEU A 8 -7.07 -24.70 68.28
N THR A 9 -7.27 -25.75 67.48
CA THR A 9 -6.50 -26.12 66.30
C THR A 9 -6.74 -25.08 65.21
N VAL A 10 -5.71 -24.36 64.79
CA VAL A 10 -5.77 -23.42 63.66
C VAL A 10 -5.68 -24.22 62.37
N VAL A 11 -6.79 -24.35 61.65
CA VAL A 11 -6.85 -24.88 60.29
C VAL A 11 -6.65 -23.72 59.33
N VAL A 12 -5.52 -23.74 58.61
CA VAL A 12 -5.20 -22.78 57.54
C VAL A 12 -6.02 -23.15 56.30
N ALA A 13 -7.04 -22.36 56.00
CA ALA A 13 -7.82 -22.48 54.76
C ALA A 13 -7.10 -21.71 53.63
N LEU A 14 -6.51 -22.47 52.69
CA LEU A 14 -6.04 -21.96 51.40
C LEU A 14 -7.25 -21.60 50.53
N LEU A 15 -7.55 -20.30 50.40
CA LEU A 15 -8.52 -19.80 49.43
C LEU A 15 -7.87 -19.82 48.04
N VAL A 16 -8.34 -20.72 47.18
CA VAL A 16 -8.00 -20.75 45.75
C VAL A 16 -8.88 -19.70 45.05
N THR A 17 -8.28 -18.58 44.68
CA THR A 17 -8.89 -17.56 43.81
C THR A 17 -8.97 -18.10 42.39
N GLY A 18 -10.14 -18.61 41.99
CA GLY A 18 -10.46 -18.88 40.59
C GLY A 18 -10.66 -17.58 39.83
N CYS A 19 -9.84 -17.33 38.81
CA CYS A 19 -10.12 -16.27 37.84
C CYS A 19 -11.28 -16.74 36.95
N SER A 20 -12.46 -16.17 37.15
CA SER A 20 -13.51 -16.18 36.15
C SER A 20 -13.04 -15.31 34.98
N GLY A 21 -12.62 -15.95 33.88
CA GLY A 21 -12.38 -15.25 32.62
C GLY A 21 -13.70 -14.73 32.08
N THR A 22 -13.98 -13.45 32.30
CA THR A 22 -14.98 -12.71 31.53
C THR A 22 -14.38 -12.46 30.16
N GLU A 23 -14.79 -13.27 29.19
CA GLU A 23 -14.50 -13.03 27.77
C GLU A 23 -15.02 -11.63 27.40
N PRO A 24 -14.16 -10.72 26.90
CA PRO A 24 -14.63 -9.43 26.41
C PRO A 24 -15.71 -9.65 25.35
N PRO A 25 -16.82 -8.90 25.36
CA PRO A 25 -17.79 -8.98 24.28
C PRO A 25 -17.04 -8.75 22.96
N ALA A 26 -17.28 -9.64 21.99
CA ALA A 26 -16.70 -9.54 20.66
C ALA A 26 -16.84 -8.09 20.17
N ALA A 27 -15.71 -7.50 19.77
CA ALA A 27 -15.71 -6.22 19.08
C ALA A 27 -16.73 -6.31 17.92
N PRO A 28 -17.46 -5.22 17.62
CA PRO A 28 -18.27 -5.18 16.42
C PRO A 28 -17.38 -5.58 15.24
N SER A 29 -17.75 -6.68 14.59
CA SER A 29 -17.12 -7.10 13.34
C SER A 29 -17.23 -5.95 12.37
N ASP A 30 -16.09 -5.41 11.92
CA ASP A 30 -16.04 -4.52 10.77
C ASP A 30 -16.92 -5.08 9.64
N PRO A 31 -17.68 -4.25 8.92
CA PRO A 31 -18.36 -4.71 7.72
C PRO A 31 -17.30 -5.34 6.83
N ALA A 32 -17.56 -6.58 6.42
CA ALA A 32 -16.67 -7.34 5.57
C ALA A 32 -16.29 -6.49 4.36
N VAL A 33 -15.02 -6.10 4.27
CA VAL A 33 -14.42 -5.57 3.05
C VAL A 33 -14.64 -6.64 1.98
N THR A 34 -15.59 -6.40 1.09
CA THR A 34 -15.81 -7.25 -0.09
C THR A 34 -14.61 -7.08 -1.01
N PRO A 35 -13.83 -8.13 -1.31
CA PRO A 35 -12.76 -8.02 -2.27
C PRO A 35 -13.34 -7.65 -3.65
N GLY A 36 -13.07 -6.44 -4.15
CA GLY A 36 -13.40 -6.04 -5.52
C GLY A 36 -14.14 -4.72 -5.72
N GLU A 37 -14.70 -4.09 -4.67
CA GLU A 37 -15.24 -2.73 -4.78
C GLU A 37 -14.13 -1.73 -4.42
N TRP A 38 -13.82 -0.79 -5.31
CA TRP A 38 -12.95 0.33 -4.95
C TRP A 38 -13.79 1.31 -4.12
N ASP A 39 -13.52 1.38 -2.82
CA ASP A 39 -14.17 2.29 -1.87
C ASP A 39 -13.48 3.66 -1.79
N GLY A 40 -12.67 4.02 -2.80
CA GLY A 40 -12.00 5.31 -2.79
C GLY A 40 -12.97 6.48 -3.00
N PRO A 41 -12.47 7.71 -2.87
CA PRO A 41 -13.33 8.88 -2.76
C PRO A 41 -14.05 9.16 -4.09
N ALA A 42 -15.38 9.16 -4.05
CA ALA A 42 -16.21 9.39 -5.23
C ALA A 42 -16.25 10.88 -5.64
N THR A 43 -15.87 11.76 -4.73
CA THR A 43 -15.88 13.21 -4.93
C THR A 43 -14.57 13.86 -4.49
N ARG A 44 -14.32 15.07 -5.01
CA ARG A 44 -13.20 15.91 -4.59
C ARG A 44 -13.24 16.22 -3.09
N GLU A 45 -14.42 16.43 -2.53
CA GLU A 45 -14.59 16.74 -1.10
C GLU A 45 -14.23 15.54 -0.22
N GLU A 46 -14.69 14.33 -0.60
CA GLU A 46 -14.29 13.09 0.07
C GLU A 46 -12.78 12.86 -0.05
N TYR A 47 -12.21 13.07 -1.24
CA TYR A 47 -10.77 12.92 -1.46
C TYR A 47 -9.95 13.86 -0.58
N LEU A 48 -10.34 15.13 -0.49
CA LEU A 48 -9.65 16.09 0.37
C LEU A 48 -9.83 15.77 1.86
N THR A 49 -10.97 15.22 2.25
CA THR A 49 -11.23 14.79 3.63
C THR A 49 -10.32 13.62 3.99
N GLU A 50 -10.31 12.57 3.17
CA GLU A 50 -9.46 11.40 3.37
C GLU A 50 -7.97 11.78 3.38
N LEU A 51 -7.54 12.62 2.44
CA LEU A 51 -6.16 13.09 2.38
C LEU A 51 -5.77 13.90 3.63
N ALA A 52 -6.67 14.75 4.15
CA ALA A 52 -6.44 15.49 5.38
C ALA A 52 -6.35 14.55 6.61
N GLU A 53 -7.19 13.52 6.67
CA GLU A 53 -7.15 12.50 7.71
C GLU A 53 -5.83 11.70 7.69
N ILE A 54 -5.37 11.29 6.50
CA ILE A 54 -4.08 10.60 6.30
C ILE A 54 -2.91 11.45 6.84
N HIS A 55 -2.97 12.76 6.66
CA HIS A 55 -1.94 13.70 7.10
C HIS A 55 -2.19 14.31 8.49
N GLY A 56 -3.27 13.92 9.19
CA GLY A 56 -3.59 14.43 10.53
C GLY A 56 -3.92 15.92 10.58
N ILE A 57 -4.49 16.49 9.51
CA ILE A 57 -4.76 17.92 9.38
C ILE A 57 -6.22 18.21 9.80
N GLU A 58 -6.40 18.93 10.91
CA GLU A 58 -7.73 19.24 11.45
C GLU A 58 -8.50 20.32 10.67
N ASP A 59 -7.79 21.31 10.12
CA ASP A 59 -8.37 22.45 9.38
C ASP A 59 -7.60 22.65 8.06
N PRO A 60 -7.82 21.77 7.07
CA PRO A 60 -7.05 21.80 5.83
C PRO A 60 -7.38 23.04 4.99
N PRO A 61 -6.37 23.72 4.42
CA PRO A 61 -6.61 24.86 3.54
C PRO A 61 -7.31 24.39 2.25
N PRO A 62 -8.10 25.27 1.58
CA PRO A 62 -8.59 24.95 0.25
C PRO A 62 -7.42 24.87 -0.74
N VAL A 63 -7.43 23.86 -1.59
CA VAL A 63 -6.39 23.62 -2.60
C VAL A 63 -7.00 23.48 -3.98
N GLU A 64 -6.57 24.36 -4.88
CA GLU A 64 -6.93 24.33 -6.29
C GLU A 64 -6.16 23.23 -7.03
N ILE A 65 -6.78 22.66 -8.07
CA ILE A 65 -6.12 21.70 -8.93
C ILE A 65 -5.17 22.46 -9.86
N VAL A 66 -3.88 22.17 -9.77
CA VAL A 66 -2.88 22.66 -10.73
C VAL A 66 -2.95 21.83 -12.00
N GLN A 67 -2.93 20.51 -11.86
CA GLN A 67 -2.99 19.58 -12.98
C GLN A 67 -3.48 18.22 -12.50
N GLU A 68 -4.32 17.55 -13.29
CA GLU A 68 -4.58 16.14 -13.07
C GLU A 68 -3.45 15.26 -13.62
N ILE A 69 -3.02 14.26 -12.86
CA ILE A 69 -1.88 13.39 -13.20
C ILE A 69 -2.31 11.93 -13.39
N ALA A 70 -1.43 11.13 -13.98
CA ALA A 70 -1.48 9.68 -13.86
C ALA A 70 -0.69 9.22 -12.61
N GLN A 71 -0.84 7.95 -12.22
CA GLN A 71 -0.04 7.34 -11.13
C GLN A 71 1.24 6.69 -11.66
N ASP A 72 1.95 7.39 -12.54
CA ASP A 72 3.25 6.98 -13.09
C ASP A 72 4.38 7.88 -12.60
N ASP A 73 5.60 7.58 -13.05
CA ASP A 73 6.81 8.34 -12.76
C ASP A 73 6.66 9.83 -13.05
N ASP A 74 6.00 10.19 -14.16
CA ASP A 74 5.79 11.59 -14.53
C ASP A 74 4.86 12.30 -13.54
N GLY A 75 3.77 11.65 -13.13
CA GLY A 75 2.88 12.16 -12.09
C GLY A 75 3.57 12.28 -10.72
N LEU A 76 4.32 11.25 -10.30
CA LEU A 76 5.06 11.25 -9.04
C LEU A 76 6.17 12.30 -9.02
N ARG A 77 6.80 12.56 -10.16
CA ARG A 77 7.82 13.62 -10.29
C ARG A 77 7.24 15.01 -10.07
N LEU A 78 6.05 15.30 -10.59
CA LEU A 78 5.37 16.58 -10.36
C LEU A 78 5.06 16.79 -8.87
N ILE A 79 4.68 15.74 -8.15
CA ILE A 79 4.47 15.81 -6.70
C ILE A 79 5.80 16.04 -5.96
N ALA A 80 6.87 15.34 -6.35
CA ALA A 80 8.20 15.52 -5.76
C ALA A 80 8.74 16.94 -5.98
N GLU A 81 8.54 17.48 -7.18
CA GLU A 81 8.87 18.87 -7.52
C GLU A 81 8.09 19.85 -6.64
N CYS A 82 6.79 19.60 -6.41
CA CYS A 82 5.99 20.42 -5.50
C CYS A 82 6.55 20.40 -4.06
N TYR A 83 6.93 19.24 -3.53
CA TYR A 83 7.59 19.18 -2.21
C TYR A 83 8.90 19.99 -2.19
N ALA A 84 9.69 19.89 -3.26
CA ALA A 84 10.94 20.65 -3.41
C ALA A 84 10.72 22.17 -3.49
N GLU A 85 9.66 22.62 -4.17
CA GLU A 85 9.27 24.03 -4.25
C GLU A 85 8.85 24.59 -2.88
N HIS A 86 8.27 23.76 -2.02
CA HIS A 86 8.00 24.07 -0.61
C HIS A 86 9.25 24.05 0.28
N GLY A 87 10.41 23.69 -0.27
CA GLY A 87 11.70 23.72 0.41
C GLY A 87 12.09 22.40 1.08
N TRP A 88 11.34 21.32 0.83
CA TRP A 88 11.68 19.99 1.31
C TRP A 88 12.74 19.34 0.40
N PRO A 89 13.72 18.62 0.96
CA PRO A 89 14.73 17.91 0.16
C PRO A 89 14.12 16.62 -0.42
N SER A 90 13.21 16.79 -1.38
CA SER A 90 12.44 15.72 -2.02
C SER A 90 12.83 15.54 -3.48
N THR A 91 12.95 14.28 -3.92
CA THR A 91 13.26 13.91 -5.30
C THR A 91 12.52 12.64 -5.70
N PHE A 92 12.29 12.44 -7.00
CA PHE A 92 11.88 11.15 -7.55
C PHE A 92 13.12 10.36 -7.99
N ASP A 93 13.26 9.11 -7.56
CA ASP A 93 14.44 8.28 -7.84
C ASP A 93 14.21 7.13 -8.85
N GLY A 94 12.98 6.99 -9.36
CA GLY A 94 12.58 5.87 -10.22
C GLY A 94 11.62 4.92 -9.51
N ASP A 95 11.76 4.75 -8.19
CA ASP A 95 10.92 3.84 -7.39
C ASP A 95 9.86 4.61 -6.59
N GLY A 96 10.09 5.90 -6.33
CA GLY A 96 9.13 6.76 -5.66
C GLY A 96 9.68 8.12 -5.27
N ILE A 97 8.93 8.81 -4.41
CA ILE A 97 9.35 10.10 -3.86
C ILE A 97 10.18 9.85 -2.60
N VAL A 98 11.47 10.17 -2.67
CA VAL A 98 12.40 10.14 -1.54
C VAL A 98 12.46 11.53 -0.92
N THR A 99 12.33 11.61 0.40
CA THR A 99 12.50 12.85 1.16
C THR A 99 13.42 12.62 2.34
N GLU A 100 14.48 13.44 2.46
CA GLU A 100 15.53 13.24 3.45
C GLU A 100 15.47 14.23 4.62
N GLY A 101 15.88 13.80 5.82
CA GLY A 101 16.29 14.74 6.87
C GLY A 101 15.20 15.69 7.40
N ILE A 102 13.91 15.31 7.36
CA ILE A 102 12.83 16.07 7.98
C ILE A 102 12.98 16.03 9.51
N PRO A 103 13.22 17.17 10.18
CA PRO A 103 13.28 17.21 11.64
C PRO A 103 11.90 16.91 12.25
N PRO A 104 11.82 16.20 13.39
CA PRO A 104 10.54 15.92 14.04
C PRO A 104 9.71 17.18 14.33
N GLU A 105 10.36 18.31 14.62
CA GLU A 105 9.70 19.59 14.88
C GLU A 105 9.06 20.23 13.64
N GLN A 106 9.38 19.72 12.45
CA GLN A 106 8.83 20.19 11.18
C GLN A 106 7.86 19.18 10.56
N GLN A 107 7.57 18.06 11.22
CA GLN A 107 6.71 17.01 10.69
C GLN A 107 5.31 17.55 10.33
N GLU A 108 4.70 18.35 11.20
CA GLU A 108 3.38 18.95 10.93
C GLU A 108 3.39 19.89 9.70
N ALA A 109 4.46 20.67 9.53
CA ALA A 109 4.60 21.54 8.37
C ALA A 109 4.80 20.73 7.08
N PHE A 110 5.59 19.65 7.15
CA PHE A 110 5.79 18.75 6.04
C PHE A 110 4.50 18.02 5.65
N ASP A 111 3.72 17.54 6.62
CA ASP A 111 2.44 16.87 6.36
C ASP A 111 1.41 17.82 5.73
N LEU A 112 1.38 19.09 6.14
CA LEU A 112 0.57 20.12 5.49
C LEU A 112 0.97 20.34 4.03
N ASP A 113 2.26 20.44 3.74
CA ASP A 113 2.73 20.63 2.36
C ASP A 113 2.53 19.37 1.51
N ARG A 114 2.64 18.17 2.10
CA ARG A 114 2.26 16.92 1.43
C ARG A 114 0.79 16.94 1.05
N TYR A 115 -0.09 17.33 1.97
CA TYR A 115 -1.50 17.51 1.67
C TYR A 115 -1.72 18.48 0.52
N ILE A 116 -1.10 19.67 0.56
CA ILE A 116 -1.25 20.68 -0.49
C ILE A 116 -0.79 20.14 -1.85
N CYS A 117 0.36 19.49 -1.91
CA CYS A 117 0.91 18.99 -3.17
C CYS A 117 0.10 17.81 -3.73
N ASN A 118 -0.29 16.82 -2.92
CA ASN A 118 -1.15 15.72 -3.38
C ASN A 118 -2.54 16.25 -3.80
N ALA A 119 -3.08 17.22 -3.06
CA ALA A 119 -4.34 17.87 -3.41
C ALA A 119 -4.23 18.68 -4.71
N SER A 120 -3.09 19.30 -5.00
CA SER A 120 -2.86 20.11 -6.22
C SER A 120 -2.70 19.26 -7.47
N TYR A 121 -2.23 18.02 -7.31
CA TYR A 121 -2.02 17.05 -8.39
C TYR A 121 -2.86 15.79 -8.17
N PRO A 122 -4.20 15.88 -8.21
CA PRO A 122 -5.03 14.70 -8.06
C PRO A 122 -4.88 13.80 -9.27
N VAL A 123 -5.00 12.50 -9.04
CA VAL A 123 -5.07 11.52 -10.13
C VAL A 123 -6.35 11.76 -10.94
N ALA A 124 -6.22 11.84 -12.26
CA ALA A 124 -7.35 12.11 -13.15
C ALA A 124 -8.40 10.99 -13.08
N GLU A 125 -9.68 11.32 -13.23
CA GLU A 125 -10.78 10.33 -13.17
C GLU A 125 -10.57 9.15 -14.13
N ARG A 126 -10.03 9.41 -15.34
CA ARG A 126 -9.72 8.36 -16.32
C ARG A 126 -8.65 7.36 -15.85
N TYR A 127 -7.87 7.73 -14.84
CA TYR A 127 -6.89 6.90 -14.13
C TYR A 127 -7.36 6.53 -12.72
N ARG A 128 -8.52 7.03 -12.25
CA ARG A 128 -9.12 6.60 -10.99
C ARG A 128 -9.62 5.19 -11.19
N SER A 129 -8.72 4.29 -10.80
CA SER A 129 -8.86 2.86 -10.54
C SER A 129 -9.87 2.12 -11.41
N LEU A 130 -9.31 1.35 -12.34
CA LEU A 130 -9.82 0.01 -12.61
C LEU A 130 -10.15 -0.69 -11.28
N SER A 131 -11.25 -1.43 -11.23
CA SER A 131 -11.48 -2.30 -10.07
C SER A 131 -10.25 -3.19 -9.83
N PRO A 132 -9.96 -3.62 -8.59
CA PRO A 132 -8.81 -4.50 -8.34
C PRO A 132 -8.76 -5.73 -9.27
N GLU A 133 -9.93 -6.29 -9.63
CA GLU A 133 -10.03 -7.38 -10.60
C GLU A 133 -9.66 -6.93 -12.02
N GLU A 134 -10.17 -5.79 -12.49
CA GLU A 134 -9.83 -5.26 -13.82
C GLU A 134 -8.34 -4.92 -13.91
N HIS A 135 -7.77 -4.34 -12.85
CA HIS A 135 -6.35 -4.10 -12.76
C HIS A 135 -5.57 -5.40 -12.90
N LEU A 136 -5.89 -6.43 -12.11
CA LEU A 136 -5.22 -7.74 -12.18
C LEU A 136 -5.42 -8.42 -13.55
N ARG A 137 -6.57 -8.25 -14.20
CA ARG A 137 -6.84 -8.80 -15.53
C ARG A 137 -5.99 -8.11 -16.60
N ARG A 138 -5.87 -6.78 -16.55
CA ARG A 138 -5.01 -6.03 -17.47
C ARG A 138 -3.53 -6.33 -17.21
N TRP A 139 -3.15 -6.44 -15.93
CA TRP A 139 -1.82 -6.86 -15.51
C TRP A 139 -1.44 -8.24 -16.05
N TYR A 140 -2.32 -9.23 -15.89
CA TYR A 140 -2.13 -10.57 -16.46
C TYR A 140 -1.99 -10.53 -18.00
N THR A 141 -2.79 -9.70 -18.67
CA THR A 141 -2.70 -9.51 -20.12
C THR A 141 -1.35 -8.92 -20.51
N TYR A 142 -0.89 -7.88 -19.81
CA TYR A 142 0.41 -7.27 -20.04
C TYR A 142 1.54 -8.28 -19.85
N LEU A 143 1.52 -9.00 -18.73
CA LEU A 143 2.52 -10.03 -18.42
C LEU A 143 2.63 -11.07 -19.55
N THR A 144 1.50 -11.63 -19.98
CA THR A 144 1.49 -12.73 -20.96
C THR A 144 1.72 -12.29 -22.41
N THR A 145 1.36 -11.07 -22.77
CA THR A 145 1.43 -10.60 -24.16
C THR A 145 2.62 -9.71 -24.47
N THR A 146 3.21 -9.10 -23.45
CA THR A 146 4.26 -8.09 -23.61
C THR A 146 5.50 -8.43 -22.80
N TYR A 147 5.39 -8.53 -21.47
CA TYR A 147 6.55 -8.71 -20.60
C TYR A 147 7.25 -10.06 -20.81
N VAL A 148 6.51 -11.19 -20.70
CA VAL A 148 7.09 -12.54 -20.84
C VAL A 148 7.74 -12.73 -22.22
N PRO A 149 7.09 -12.40 -23.35
CA PRO A 149 7.76 -12.47 -24.65
C PRO A 149 9.01 -11.60 -24.76
N CYS A 150 9.06 -10.46 -24.07
CA CYS A 150 10.23 -9.58 -24.06
C CYS A 150 11.42 -10.22 -23.33
N VAL A 151 11.22 -10.69 -22.10
CA VAL A 151 12.30 -11.28 -21.30
C VAL A 151 12.76 -12.64 -21.84
N GLU A 152 11.85 -13.42 -22.45
CA GLU A 152 12.23 -14.64 -23.17
C GLU A 152 13.11 -14.33 -24.38
N ALA A 153 12.86 -13.22 -25.09
CA ALA A 153 13.71 -12.78 -26.20
C ALA A 153 15.12 -12.33 -25.74
N LEU A 154 15.25 -11.90 -24.47
CA LEU A 154 16.54 -11.62 -23.83
C LEU A 154 17.23 -12.88 -23.30
N GLY A 155 16.54 -14.03 -23.28
CA GLY A 155 17.10 -15.33 -22.89
C GLY A 155 16.73 -15.80 -21.49
N TYR A 156 15.81 -15.12 -20.79
CA TYR A 156 15.29 -15.59 -19.50
C TYR A 156 14.23 -16.67 -19.69
N GLU A 157 14.25 -17.70 -18.84
CA GLU A 157 13.22 -18.73 -18.82
C GLU A 157 12.13 -18.35 -17.81
N ILE A 158 10.87 -18.34 -18.25
CA ILE A 158 9.73 -18.03 -17.38
C ILE A 158 8.82 -19.26 -17.27
N SER A 159 8.34 -19.50 -16.06
CA SER A 159 7.36 -20.57 -15.81
C SER A 159 6.05 -20.32 -16.57
N GLU A 160 5.40 -21.41 -17.00
CA GLU A 160 4.13 -21.34 -17.73
C GLU A 160 3.09 -20.53 -16.93
N PRO A 161 2.40 -19.56 -17.55
CA PRO A 161 1.41 -18.76 -16.86
C PRO A 161 0.25 -19.61 -16.31
N PRO A 162 -0.24 -19.33 -15.10
CA PRO A 162 -1.47 -19.92 -14.62
C PRO A 162 -2.66 -19.43 -15.47
N THR A 163 -3.83 -20.07 -15.37
CA THR A 163 -5.02 -19.51 -16.01
C THR A 163 -5.36 -18.14 -15.41
N LEU A 164 -5.98 -17.24 -16.19
CA LEU A 164 -6.45 -15.94 -15.68
C LEU A 164 -7.28 -16.10 -14.40
N GLU A 165 -8.18 -17.08 -14.34
CA GLU A 165 -8.98 -17.36 -13.14
C GLU A 165 -8.12 -17.69 -11.91
N THR A 166 -7.07 -18.49 -12.08
CA THR A 166 -6.14 -18.86 -11.01
C THR A 166 -5.30 -17.64 -10.60
N PHE A 167 -4.86 -16.85 -11.57
CA PHE A 167 -4.13 -15.61 -11.31
C PHE A 167 -4.96 -14.63 -10.47
N LEU A 168 -6.19 -14.37 -10.88
CA LEU A 168 -7.14 -13.52 -10.16
C LEU A 168 -7.42 -14.06 -8.75
N ALA A 169 -7.67 -15.36 -8.61
CA ALA A 169 -7.94 -15.99 -7.30
C ALA A 169 -6.76 -15.88 -6.32
N SER A 170 -5.52 -15.83 -6.83
CA SER A 170 -4.31 -15.64 -6.02
C SER A 170 -3.94 -14.17 -5.77
N GLY A 171 -4.67 -13.22 -6.35
CA GLY A 171 -4.28 -11.81 -6.35
C GLY A 171 -2.95 -11.55 -7.07
N GLY A 172 -2.60 -12.39 -8.06
CA GLY A 172 -1.33 -12.33 -8.79
C GLY A 172 -0.10 -12.88 -8.05
N SER A 173 -0.24 -13.27 -6.77
CA SER A 173 0.92 -13.70 -5.95
C SER A 173 1.51 -15.06 -6.32
N GLN A 174 0.77 -15.91 -7.04
CA GLN A 174 1.25 -17.25 -7.39
C GLN A 174 2.25 -17.27 -8.55
N TRP A 175 2.25 -16.23 -9.40
CA TRP A 175 3.08 -16.16 -10.59
C TRP A 175 3.62 -14.75 -10.78
N ILE A 176 4.91 -14.59 -10.50
CA ILE A 176 5.62 -13.31 -10.51
C ILE A 176 6.83 -13.43 -11.45
N PRO A 177 6.64 -13.28 -12.78
CA PRO A 177 7.70 -13.46 -13.77
C PRO A 177 8.98 -12.66 -13.49
N ASN A 178 8.84 -11.42 -13.00
CA ASN A 178 9.99 -10.58 -12.71
C ASN A 178 10.86 -11.11 -11.57
N GLU A 179 10.28 -11.77 -10.57
CA GLU A 179 11.08 -12.45 -9.52
C GLU A 179 11.87 -13.63 -10.09
N GLU A 180 11.36 -14.29 -11.14
CA GLU A 180 12.10 -15.33 -11.86
C GLU A 180 13.26 -14.74 -12.65
N VAL A 181 13.05 -13.61 -13.33
CA VAL A 181 14.08 -12.85 -14.05
C VAL A 181 15.14 -12.33 -13.10
N PHE A 182 14.75 -11.72 -11.98
CA PHE A 182 15.66 -11.21 -10.96
C PHE A 182 16.56 -12.30 -10.38
N ARG A 183 15.99 -13.47 -10.05
CA ARG A 183 16.77 -14.61 -9.56
C ARG A 183 17.74 -15.15 -10.60
N GLN A 184 17.34 -15.18 -11.87
CA GLN A 184 18.21 -15.59 -12.97
C GLN A 184 19.34 -14.59 -13.21
N SER A 185 19.04 -13.29 -13.22
CA SER A 185 20.02 -12.21 -13.39
C SER A 185 21.10 -12.30 -12.30
N GLN A 186 20.71 -12.49 -11.05
CA GLN A 186 21.66 -12.73 -9.95
C GLN A 186 22.50 -14.00 -10.13
N ALA A 187 21.91 -15.09 -10.62
CA ALA A 187 22.64 -16.33 -10.87
C ALA A 187 23.65 -16.21 -12.03
N GLN A 188 23.39 -15.29 -12.97
CA GLN A 188 24.21 -15.02 -14.16
C GLN A 188 25.21 -13.88 -13.97
N ASP A 189 25.19 -13.19 -12.82
CA ASP A 189 25.98 -11.97 -12.55
C ASP A 189 25.66 -10.84 -13.56
N GLU A 190 24.38 -10.75 -13.95
CA GLU A 190 23.85 -9.74 -14.85
C GLU A 190 23.20 -8.59 -14.09
N ASP A 191 23.26 -7.40 -14.68
CA ASP A 191 22.63 -6.20 -14.16
C ASP A 191 21.14 -6.19 -14.48
N PHE A 192 20.33 -6.48 -13.47
CA PHE A 192 18.87 -6.56 -13.60
C PHE A 192 18.22 -5.24 -14.03
N THR A 193 18.82 -4.10 -13.68
CA THR A 193 18.30 -2.78 -14.09
C THR A 193 18.28 -2.63 -15.61
N GLN A 194 19.25 -3.20 -16.32
CA GLN A 194 19.23 -3.21 -17.80
C GLN A 194 18.11 -4.05 -18.38
N VAL A 195 17.61 -5.05 -17.64
CA VAL A 195 16.45 -5.85 -18.06
C VAL A 195 15.18 -5.05 -17.86
N GLU A 196 15.03 -4.36 -16.73
CA GLU A 196 13.88 -3.50 -16.46
C GLU A 196 13.78 -2.33 -17.44
N GLU A 197 14.90 -1.74 -17.85
CA GLU A 197 14.93 -0.70 -18.89
C GLU A 197 14.45 -1.21 -20.26
N GLN A 198 14.73 -2.48 -20.59
CA GLN A 198 14.39 -3.08 -21.90
C GLN A 198 13.01 -3.74 -21.91
N CYS A 199 12.62 -4.33 -20.78
CA CYS A 199 11.36 -5.04 -20.56
C CYS A 199 10.74 -4.52 -19.26
N PRO A 200 10.14 -3.31 -19.26
CA PRO A 200 9.57 -2.73 -18.05
C PRO A 200 8.55 -3.66 -17.43
N GLN A 201 8.67 -3.89 -16.13
CA GLN A 201 7.63 -4.62 -15.42
C GLN A 201 6.36 -3.77 -15.40
N ASP A 202 6.42 -2.47 -15.18
CA ASP A 202 5.21 -1.69 -15.03
C ASP A 202 4.38 -1.64 -16.31
N MET A 203 3.07 -1.79 -16.11
CA MET A 203 2.12 -1.79 -17.21
C MET A 203 2.02 -0.37 -17.80
N PRO A 204 2.07 -0.21 -19.13
CA PRO A 204 1.97 1.09 -19.78
C PRO A 204 0.70 1.84 -19.38
N LEU A 205 0.80 3.16 -19.26
CA LEU A 205 -0.32 4.02 -18.88
C LEU A 205 -1.56 3.84 -19.73
N GLU A 206 -1.41 3.58 -21.04
CA GLU A 206 -2.57 3.40 -21.92
C GLU A 206 -3.41 2.18 -21.53
N MET A 207 -2.80 1.21 -20.84
CA MET A 207 -3.49 0.05 -20.29
C MET A 207 -4.13 0.31 -18.92
N LEU A 208 -3.93 1.49 -18.32
CA LEU A 208 -4.61 1.93 -17.09
C LEU A 208 -5.79 2.87 -17.37
N GLU A 209 -5.91 3.38 -18.60
CA GLU A 209 -7.00 4.27 -19.02
C GLU A 209 -8.32 3.51 -19.22
N GLN A 210 -9.45 4.11 -18.79
CA GLN A 210 -10.81 3.60 -19.05
C GLN A 210 -11.36 4.04 -20.41
#